data_AF-A0AAE0PT82-F1
#
_entry.id   AF-A0AAE0PT82-F1
#
_cell.length_a   1.000
_cell.length_b   1.000
_cell.length_c   1.000
_cell.angle_alpha   90.00
_cell.angle_beta   90.00
_cell.angle_gamma   90.00
#
_symmetry.space_group_name_H-M   'P 1'
#
loop_
_entity.id
_entity.type
_entity.pdbx_description
1 polymer ?
#
loop_
_entity_poly.entity_id
_entity_poly.type
_entity_poly.pdbx_seq_one_letter_code
_entity_poly.pdbx_strand_id
1 'polypeptide(L)'
;DEEVMGKFGVKERNLEGQMVVDFAKRMDMGLVNTYFQKREEHRVTYKSGGRRTQVDYILCRRGNLKEISDCKVVVGESVARQHRMVVCRMTLMVCKTKTSKIEMEKKTKWWKLKKEECCEEFRQKLRQALGGQVVLPDDWETTAEVIRETGRKVLGVSSGRRKEDKETWWWNEEVQDSIQRKRLAKKKWDMDRTEENRQEYKELQRRVKREVSKAKQKAYDELYTRLDTREGEKDLYRLGREIEMGRMCSKLELLRIEMEACSQVRRVYRGDGRNTLRS
;
A
#
# COMPACT_ATOMS: atom_id res chain seq x y z
N ASP A 1 -21.08 26.76 19.21
CA ASP A 1 -20.89 25.34 19.59
C ASP A 1 -21.63 24.36 18.69
N GLU A 2 -22.86 24.68 18.27
CA GLU A 2 -23.69 23.82 17.41
C GLU A 2 -23.10 23.51 16.03
N GLU A 3 -22.07 24.25 15.63
CA GLU A 3 -21.40 24.07 14.35
C GLU A 3 -20.49 22.81 14.30
N VAL A 4 -19.96 22.41 15.45
CA VAL A 4 -18.98 21.32 15.62
C VAL A 4 -19.56 20.13 16.38
N MET A 5 -20.51 20.40 17.28
CA MET A 5 -21.26 19.39 18.03
C MET A 5 -22.61 19.15 17.37
N GLY A 6 -22.95 17.88 17.17
CA GLY A 6 -24.28 17.48 16.77
C GLY A 6 -25.30 17.54 17.91
N LYS A 7 -26.59 17.49 17.53
CA LYS A 7 -27.74 17.70 18.42
C LYS A 7 -27.91 16.64 19.52
N PHE A 8 -27.19 15.53 19.48
CA PHE A 8 -27.40 14.36 20.35
C PHE A 8 -26.28 14.11 21.37
N GLY A 9 -25.31 15.03 21.47
CA GLY A 9 -24.25 14.99 22.48
C GLY A 9 -24.75 15.10 23.92
N VAL A 10 -23.91 14.68 24.88
CA VAL A 10 -24.18 14.86 26.32
C VAL A 10 -24.14 16.35 26.67
N LYS A 11 -25.13 16.82 27.44
CA LYS A 11 -25.35 18.26 27.69
C LYS A 11 -24.35 18.87 28.68
N GLU A 12 -23.89 18.09 29.67
CA GLU A 12 -22.94 18.55 30.68
C GLU A 12 -21.50 18.37 30.20
N ARG A 13 -20.68 19.42 30.31
CA ARG A 13 -19.30 19.47 29.83
C ARG A 13 -18.39 20.00 30.93
N ASN A 14 -17.24 19.35 31.11
CA ASN A 14 -16.13 19.85 31.90
C ASN A 14 -15.25 20.80 31.07
N LEU A 15 -14.26 21.44 31.71
CA LEU A 15 -13.32 22.34 31.07
C LEU A 15 -12.56 21.64 29.92
N GLU A 16 -12.15 20.39 30.15
CA GLU A 16 -11.44 19.58 29.16
C GLU A 16 -12.33 19.28 27.94
N GLY A 17 -13.61 18.98 28.17
CA GLY A 17 -14.59 18.80 27.10
C GLY A 17 -14.80 20.07 26.27
N GLN A 18 -14.71 21.24 26.89
CA GLN A 18 -14.76 22.52 26.17
C GLN A 18 -13.50 22.73 25.31
N MET A 19 -12.32 22.39 25.82
CA MET A 19 -11.06 22.46 25.04
C MET A 19 -11.11 21.59 23.78
N VAL A 20 -11.71 20.39 23.87
CA VAL A 20 -11.88 19.50 22.70
C VAL A 20 -12.80 20.13 21.65
N VAL A 21 -13.89 20.77 22.08
CA VAL A 21 -14.79 21.48 21.18
C VAL A 21 -14.09 22.66 20.50
N ASP A 22 -13.29 23.43 21.25
CA ASP A 22 -12.59 24.60 20.71
C ASP A 22 -11.45 24.19 19.76
N PHE A 23 -10.77 23.07 20.04
CA PHE A 23 -9.83 22.45 19.10
C PHE A 23 -10.53 22.03 17.80
N ALA A 24 -11.67 21.35 17.91
CA ALA A 24 -12.41 20.87 16.74
C ALA A 24 -12.95 22.04 15.88
N LYS A 25 -13.38 23.15 16.50
CA LYS A 25 -13.72 24.40 15.77
C LYS A 25 -12.53 24.93 14.99
N ARG A 26 -11.36 25.04 15.63
CA ARG A 26 -10.17 25.63 14.99
C ARG A 26 -9.66 24.78 13.82
N MET A 27 -9.84 23.46 13.89
CA MET A 27 -9.38 22.51 12.88
C MET A 27 -10.46 22.12 11.86
N ASP A 28 -11.62 22.78 11.89
CA ASP A 28 -12.78 22.48 11.04
C ASP A 28 -13.18 20.99 11.05
N MET A 29 -13.27 20.43 12.25
CA MET A 29 -13.66 19.04 12.51
C MET A 29 -15.01 18.98 13.22
N GLY A 30 -15.75 17.90 13.00
CA GLY A 30 -17.00 17.58 13.71
C GLY A 30 -16.81 16.41 14.67
N LEU A 31 -17.49 16.49 15.82
CA LEU A 31 -17.56 15.41 16.81
C LEU A 31 -18.61 14.36 16.40
N VAL A 32 -18.16 13.34 15.67
CA VAL A 32 -18.99 12.35 14.98
C VAL A 32 -20.02 11.69 15.93
N ASN A 33 -19.59 11.34 17.14
CA ASN A 33 -20.42 10.67 18.13
C ASN A 33 -21.67 11.47 18.54
N THR A 34 -21.69 12.78 18.31
CA THR A 34 -22.77 13.69 18.74
C THR A 34 -23.81 13.95 17.66
N TYR A 35 -23.55 13.57 16.40
CA TYR A 35 -24.47 13.79 15.27
C TYR A 35 -25.56 12.74 15.14
N PHE A 36 -25.37 11.54 15.70
CA PHE A 36 -26.30 10.43 15.55
C PHE A 36 -27.16 10.24 16.81
N GLN A 37 -28.47 10.12 16.63
CA GLN A 37 -29.37 9.78 17.73
C GLN A 37 -29.17 8.33 18.14
N LYS A 38 -28.73 8.10 19.39
CA LYS A 38 -28.51 6.77 19.96
C LYS A 38 -29.14 6.66 21.34
N ARG A 39 -29.44 5.41 21.73
CA ARG A 39 -29.83 5.08 23.11
C ARG A 39 -28.73 5.49 24.07
N GLU A 40 -29.08 5.88 25.28
CA GLU A 40 -28.14 6.37 26.29
C GLU A 40 -26.98 5.39 26.55
N GLU A 41 -27.29 4.08 26.61
CA GLU A 41 -26.29 3.02 26.77
C GLU A 41 -25.24 3.01 25.66
N HIS A 42 -25.64 3.35 24.43
CA HIS A 42 -24.78 3.41 23.24
C HIS A 42 -24.13 4.78 23.03
N ARG A 43 -24.27 5.72 23.98
CA ARG A 43 -23.59 7.03 24.00
C ARG A 43 -22.49 7.13 25.05
N VAL A 44 -22.67 6.45 26.17
CA VAL A 44 -21.71 6.44 27.29
C VAL A 44 -20.49 5.62 26.91
N THR A 45 -19.31 6.24 26.90
CA THR A 45 -18.03 5.58 26.55
C THR A 45 -17.25 5.16 27.79
N TYR A 46 -17.49 5.79 28.95
CA TYR A 46 -16.85 5.46 30.21
C TYR A 46 -17.87 5.21 31.31
N LYS A 47 -17.69 4.11 32.06
CA LYS A 47 -18.53 3.76 33.22
C LYS A 47 -17.64 3.29 34.37
N SER A 48 -17.70 4.00 35.51
CA SER A 48 -17.01 3.60 36.74
C SER A 48 -17.81 4.06 37.96
N GLY A 49 -17.99 3.18 38.95
CA GLY A 49 -18.63 3.52 40.23
C GLY A 49 -20.00 4.22 40.13
N GLY A 50 -20.84 3.81 39.17
CA GLY A 50 -22.16 4.43 38.94
C GLY A 50 -22.15 5.72 38.12
N ARG A 51 -20.98 6.33 37.88
CA ARG A 51 -20.82 7.48 36.98
C ARG A 51 -20.73 7.01 35.54
N ARG A 52 -21.38 7.76 34.65
CA ARG A 52 -21.46 7.51 33.21
C ARG A 52 -21.06 8.78 32.47
N THR A 53 -19.98 8.72 31.71
CA THR A 53 -19.47 9.88 30.96
C THR A 53 -19.16 9.52 29.51
N GLN A 54 -19.12 10.54 28.66
CA GLN A 54 -18.66 10.44 27.29
C GLN A 54 -17.30 11.15 27.22
N VAL A 55 -16.23 10.39 27.05
CA VAL A 55 -14.85 10.91 27.01
C VAL A 55 -14.13 10.53 25.73
N ASP A 56 -14.60 9.48 25.04
CA ASP A 56 -14.01 8.99 23.81
C ASP A 56 -14.80 9.54 22.62
N TYR A 57 -14.14 10.35 21.79
CA TYR A 57 -14.76 10.99 20.63
C TYR A 57 -14.02 10.63 19.35
N ILE A 58 -14.79 10.38 18.28
CA ILE A 58 -14.23 10.30 16.93
C ILE A 58 -14.40 11.66 16.28
N LEU A 59 -13.29 12.25 15.87
CA LEU A 59 -13.24 13.51 15.13
C LEU A 59 -13.10 13.21 13.65
N CYS A 60 -13.85 13.93 12.82
CA CYS A 60 -13.71 13.86 11.37
C CYS A 60 -13.79 15.25 10.76
N ARG A 61 -13.07 15.48 9.66
CA ARG A 61 -13.14 16.75 8.91
C ARG A 61 -14.55 16.97 8.42
N ARG A 62 -15.02 18.22 8.43
CA ARG A 62 -16.39 18.55 8.01
C ARG A 62 -16.70 18.13 6.58
N GLY A 63 -15.74 18.27 5.67
CA GLY A 63 -15.89 17.80 4.28
C GLY A 63 -16.18 16.30 4.16
N ASN A 64 -15.68 15.50 5.10
CA ASN A 64 -15.83 14.04 5.11
C ASN A 64 -16.98 13.55 6.00
N LEU A 65 -17.72 14.42 6.68
CA LEU A 65 -18.87 14.02 7.50
C LEU A 65 -19.95 13.29 6.68
N LYS A 66 -20.08 13.62 5.39
CA LYS A 66 -21.01 12.95 4.46
C LYS A 66 -20.66 11.48 4.21
N GLU A 67 -19.40 11.10 4.42
CA GLU A 67 -18.91 9.73 4.25
C GLU A 67 -19.21 8.86 5.48
N ILE A 68 -19.62 9.48 6.60
CA ILE A 68 -19.93 8.78 7.83
C ILE A 68 -21.38 8.37 7.83
N SER A 69 -21.61 7.06 7.92
CA SER A 69 -22.95 6.47 7.92
C SER A 69 -23.51 6.23 9.32
N ASP A 70 -22.66 5.87 10.28
CA ASP A 70 -23.10 5.61 11.65
C ASP A 70 -21.94 5.73 12.65
N CYS A 71 -22.25 6.09 13.89
CA CYS A 71 -21.33 6.00 15.01
C CYS A 71 -22.06 5.51 16.26
N LYS A 72 -21.53 4.47 16.91
CA LYS A 72 -22.15 3.86 18.09
C LYS A 72 -21.11 3.33 19.07
N VAL A 73 -21.47 3.29 20.35
CA VAL A 73 -20.70 2.60 21.38
C VAL A 73 -21.20 1.16 21.52
N VAL A 74 -20.28 0.20 21.61
CA VAL A 74 -20.59 -1.23 21.81
C VAL A 74 -20.57 -1.54 23.31
N VAL A 75 -21.69 -2.06 23.83
CA VAL A 75 -21.91 -2.29 25.28
C VAL A 75 -21.60 -3.72 25.72
N GLY A 76 -21.58 -4.69 24.80
CA GLY A 76 -21.47 -6.12 25.09
C GLY A 76 -20.05 -6.72 25.04
N GLU A 77 -19.06 -6.00 24.51
CA GLU A 77 -17.67 -6.47 24.40
C GLU A 77 -16.75 -5.54 25.20
N SER A 78 -16.60 -5.80 26.49
CA SER A 78 -15.73 -5.03 27.38
C SER A 78 -14.28 -5.48 27.23
N VAL A 79 -13.54 -4.92 26.27
CA VAL A 79 -12.07 -5.06 26.20
C VAL A 79 -11.40 -4.44 27.44
N ALA A 80 -12.04 -3.43 28.04
CA ALA A 80 -11.64 -2.82 29.31
C ALA A 80 -12.84 -2.75 30.29
N ARG A 81 -12.57 -2.81 31.60
CA ARG A 81 -13.61 -2.78 32.65
C ARG A 81 -14.38 -1.45 32.74
N GLN A 82 -13.78 -0.36 32.28
CA GLN A 82 -14.33 1.00 32.44
C GLN A 82 -14.61 1.71 31.10
N HIS A 83 -13.78 1.51 30.08
CA HIS A 83 -13.95 2.09 28.75
C HIS A 83 -14.70 1.14 27.81
N ARG A 84 -15.56 1.73 26.97
CA ARG A 84 -16.35 1.04 25.95
C ARG A 84 -15.89 1.46 24.57
N MET A 85 -15.90 0.52 23.64
CA MET A 85 -15.42 0.76 22.28
C MET A 85 -16.40 1.63 21.50
N VAL A 86 -15.88 2.68 20.87
CA VAL A 86 -16.61 3.52 19.91
C VAL A 86 -16.33 3.00 18.50
N VAL A 87 -17.39 2.71 17.75
CA VAL A 87 -17.32 2.21 16.38
C VAL A 87 -17.94 3.23 15.45
N CYS A 88 -17.16 3.70 14.47
CA CYS A 88 -17.62 4.54 13.38
C CYS A 88 -17.65 3.74 12.08
N ARG A 89 -18.78 3.77 11.39
CA ARG A 89 -18.96 3.20 10.05
C ARG A 89 -18.86 4.31 9.02
N MET A 90 -17.80 4.27 8.23
CA MET A 90 -17.56 5.20 7.12
C MET A 90 -17.54 4.48 5.77
N THR A 91 -18.04 5.15 4.75
CA THR A 91 -18.01 4.71 3.36
C THR A 91 -17.08 5.63 2.58
N LEU A 92 -15.84 5.17 2.38
CA LEU A 92 -14.84 5.90 1.62
C LEU A 92 -14.97 5.53 0.14
N MET A 93 -15.26 6.52 -0.70
CA MET A 93 -15.10 6.34 -2.14
C MET A 93 -13.62 6.41 -2.46
N VAL A 94 -12.98 5.25 -2.57
CA VAL A 94 -11.64 5.16 -3.14
C VAL A 94 -11.77 5.38 -4.63
N CYS A 95 -11.77 6.65 -5.05
CA CYS A 95 -11.34 6.99 -6.39
C CYS A 95 -9.90 6.50 -6.47
N LYS A 96 -9.71 5.31 -7.03
CA LYS A 96 -8.42 4.96 -7.61
C LYS A 96 -8.21 6.06 -8.64
N THR A 97 -7.45 7.09 -8.28
CA THR A 97 -6.75 7.88 -9.27
C THR A 97 -6.06 6.81 -10.09
N LYS A 98 -6.59 6.57 -11.28
CA LYS A 98 -5.79 5.96 -12.32
C LYS A 98 -4.65 6.94 -12.38
N THR A 99 -3.53 6.63 -11.73
CA THR A 99 -2.26 7.22 -12.10
C THR A 99 -2.25 6.93 -13.58
N SER A 100 -2.65 7.92 -14.38
CA SER A 100 -2.65 7.82 -15.83
C SER A 100 -1.26 7.28 -16.08
N LYS A 101 -1.18 6.03 -16.54
CA LYS A 101 0.09 5.33 -16.77
C LYS A 101 0.96 6.38 -17.43
N ILE A 102 1.94 6.92 -16.70
CA ILE A 102 2.67 8.09 -17.17
C ILE A 102 3.38 7.54 -18.40
N GLU A 103 2.83 7.84 -19.57
CA GLU A 103 3.35 7.35 -20.83
C GLU A 103 4.56 8.22 -21.06
N MET A 104 5.67 7.81 -20.46
CA MET A 104 6.93 8.51 -20.62
C MET A 104 7.28 8.47 -22.10
N GLU A 105 7.82 9.58 -22.60
CA GLU A 105 8.31 9.65 -23.97
C GLU A 105 9.20 8.44 -24.27
N LYS A 106 8.98 7.86 -25.45
CA LYS A 106 9.76 6.71 -25.92
C LYS A 106 11.20 7.16 -26.11
N LYS A 107 12.11 6.65 -25.29
CA LYS A 107 13.54 6.98 -25.35
C LYS A 107 14.31 5.90 -26.09
N THR A 108 15.33 6.30 -26.85
CA THR A 108 16.29 5.39 -27.47
C THR A 108 17.04 4.61 -26.39
N LYS A 109 17.24 3.30 -26.60
CA LYS A 109 17.87 2.41 -25.61
C LYS A 109 19.41 2.50 -25.62
N TRP A 110 19.97 3.66 -25.30
CA TRP A 110 21.42 3.94 -25.36
C TRP A 110 22.29 2.95 -24.56
N TRP A 111 21.76 2.38 -23.48
CA TRP A 111 22.48 1.39 -22.66
C TRP A 111 22.85 0.10 -23.40
N LYS A 112 22.20 -0.20 -24.54
CA LYS A 112 22.57 -1.34 -25.39
C LYS A 112 23.94 -1.19 -26.04
N LEU A 113 24.49 0.02 -26.12
CA LEU A 113 25.85 0.27 -26.62
C LEU A 113 26.94 -0.34 -25.74
N LYS A 114 26.62 -0.78 -24.51
CA LYS A 114 27.55 -1.55 -23.68
C LYS A 114 27.85 -2.93 -24.26
N LYS A 115 27.04 -3.43 -25.19
CA LYS A 115 27.29 -4.68 -25.91
C LYS A 115 28.09 -4.37 -27.16
N GLU A 116 29.21 -5.06 -27.34
CA GLU A 116 30.13 -4.86 -28.47
C GLU A 116 29.41 -5.02 -29.82
N GLU A 117 28.62 -6.09 -29.98
CA GLU A 117 27.84 -6.36 -31.21
C GLU A 117 26.91 -5.20 -31.60
N CYS A 118 26.18 -4.64 -30.63
CA CYS A 118 25.26 -3.53 -30.86
C CYS A 118 26.01 -2.22 -31.15
N CYS A 119 27.23 -2.06 -30.60
CA CYS A 119 28.08 -0.91 -30.84
C CYS A 119 28.63 -0.92 -32.26
N GLU A 120 29.12 -2.07 -32.72
CA GLU A 120 29.64 -2.26 -34.07
C GLU A 120 28.56 -2.07 -35.14
N GLU A 121 27.39 -2.69 -34.95
CA GLU A 121 26.25 -2.53 -35.87
C GLU A 121 25.79 -1.06 -35.96
N PHE A 122 25.77 -0.35 -34.83
CA PHE A 122 25.44 1.05 -34.78
C PHE A 122 26.48 1.90 -35.52
N ARG A 123 27.78 1.67 -35.30
CA ARG A 123 28.87 2.37 -35.99
C ARG A 123 28.82 2.14 -37.51
N GLN A 124 28.58 0.91 -37.94
CA GLN A 124 28.49 0.57 -39.36
C GLN A 124 27.33 1.29 -40.04
N LYS A 125 26.12 1.23 -39.44
CA LYS A 125 24.94 1.91 -39.97
C LYS A 125 25.05 3.43 -39.92
N LEU A 126 25.71 3.97 -38.90
CA LEU A 126 25.97 5.41 -38.81
C LEU A 126 26.93 5.88 -39.90
N ARG A 127 28.01 5.13 -40.15
CA ARG A 127 28.94 5.41 -41.27
C ARG A 127 28.25 5.32 -42.63
N GLN A 128 27.36 4.36 -42.83
CA GLN A 128 26.56 4.26 -44.05
C GLN A 128 25.60 5.46 -44.21
N ALA A 129 24.92 5.85 -43.14
CA ALA A 129 23.98 6.98 -43.15
C ALA A 129 24.66 8.33 -43.39
N LEU A 130 25.91 8.48 -42.95
CA LEU A 130 26.75 9.67 -43.18
C LEU A 130 27.60 9.56 -44.46
N GLY A 131 27.32 8.60 -45.35
CA GLY A 131 27.97 8.49 -46.66
C GLY A 131 29.47 8.20 -46.61
N GLY A 132 29.99 7.65 -45.50
CA GLY A 132 31.42 7.36 -45.34
C GLY A 132 32.31 8.60 -45.21
N GLN A 133 31.74 9.79 -44.98
CA GLN A 133 32.54 11.00 -44.75
C GLN A 133 33.33 10.89 -43.43
N VAL A 134 34.63 11.17 -43.52
CA VAL A 134 35.55 11.21 -42.37
C VAL A 134 35.33 12.47 -41.53
N VAL A 135 34.77 13.52 -42.14
CA VAL A 135 34.48 14.82 -41.51
C VAL A 135 32.97 14.98 -41.43
N LEU A 136 32.45 15.23 -40.23
CA LEU A 136 31.02 15.46 -40.00
C LEU A 136 30.62 16.79 -40.67
N PRO A 137 29.40 16.89 -41.23
CA PRO A 137 28.85 18.16 -41.70
C PRO A 137 28.90 19.22 -40.60
N ASP A 138 29.20 20.47 -40.96
CA ASP A 138 29.27 21.61 -40.03
C ASP A 138 27.89 21.94 -39.41
N ASP A 139 26.83 21.35 -39.99
CA ASP A 139 25.47 21.37 -39.47
C ASP A 139 25.26 20.28 -38.39
N TRP A 140 25.34 20.72 -37.15
CA TRP A 140 25.11 19.90 -35.96
C TRP A 140 23.68 19.35 -35.87
N GLU A 141 22.66 20.10 -36.33
CA GLU A 141 21.26 19.67 -36.18
C GLU A 141 20.99 18.44 -37.05
N THR A 142 21.39 18.51 -38.32
CA THR A 142 21.29 17.40 -39.27
C THR A 142 22.08 16.18 -38.80
N THR A 143 23.31 16.39 -38.31
CA THR A 143 24.15 15.29 -37.79
C THR A 143 23.51 14.63 -36.56
N ALA A 144 22.99 15.45 -35.62
CA ALA A 144 22.33 14.95 -34.43
C ALA A 144 21.02 14.22 -34.75
N GLU A 145 20.29 14.61 -35.79
CA GLU A 145 19.11 13.89 -36.28
C GLU A 145 19.45 12.51 -36.83
N VAL A 146 20.47 12.44 -37.70
CA VAL A 146 20.96 11.17 -38.27
C VAL A 146 21.41 10.20 -37.16
N ILE A 147 22.11 10.71 -36.13
CA ILE A 147 22.52 9.92 -34.96
C ILE A 147 21.31 9.42 -34.18
N ARG A 148 20.34 10.30 -33.88
CA ARG A 148 19.12 9.95 -33.14
C ARG A 148 18.28 8.92 -33.90
N GLU A 149 18.14 9.07 -35.21
CA GLU A 149 17.37 8.17 -36.05
C GLU A 149 18.03 6.80 -36.21
N THR A 150 19.33 6.78 -36.48
CA THR A 150 20.13 5.54 -36.52
C THR A 150 20.06 4.82 -35.18
N GLY A 151 20.14 5.57 -34.08
CA GLY A 151 20.02 5.03 -32.71
C GLY A 151 18.66 4.39 -32.47
N ARG A 152 17.57 5.03 -32.92
CA ARG A 152 16.22 4.46 -32.85
C ARG A 152 16.07 3.19 -33.68
N LYS A 153 16.68 3.13 -34.88
CA LYS A 153 16.63 1.96 -35.78
C LYS A 153 17.41 0.76 -35.23
N VAL A 154 18.62 0.97 -34.72
CA VAL A 154 19.52 -0.11 -34.26
C VAL A 154 19.22 -0.54 -32.82
N LEU A 155 19.17 0.42 -31.90
CA LEU A 155 19.02 0.12 -30.47
C LEU A 155 17.55 -0.12 -30.11
N GLY A 156 16.63 0.39 -30.93
CA GLY A 156 15.20 0.38 -30.69
C GLY A 156 14.77 1.46 -29.68
N VAL A 157 13.47 1.67 -29.60
CA VAL A 157 12.84 2.58 -28.63
C VAL A 157 12.28 1.82 -27.42
N SER A 158 12.29 2.47 -26.25
CA SER A 158 11.56 1.98 -25.09
C SER A 158 10.04 2.03 -25.36
N SER A 159 9.29 1.14 -24.72
CA SER A 159 7.84 1.07 -24.88
C SER A 159 7.09 2.22 -24.22
N GLY A 160 7.78 3.19 -23.60
CA GLY A 160 7.19 4.27 -22.79
C GLY A 160 6.53 3.81 -21.49
N ARG A 161 6.32 2.50 -21.33
CA ARG A 161 5.84 1.89 -20.10
C ARG A 161 7.01 1.80 -19.13
N ARG A 162 6.91 2.47 -17.98
CA ARG A 162 7.67 2.09 -16.80
C ARG A 162 7.37 0.60 -16.61
N LYS A 163 8.37 -0.26 -16.81
CA LYS A 163 8.33 -1.55 -16.12
C LYS A 163 8.28 -1.11 -14.67
N GLU A 164 7.17 -1.37 -14.00
CA GLU A 164 7.24 -1.53 -12.55
C GLU A 164 8.31 -2.59 -12.40
N ASP A 165 9.53 -2.15 -12.09
CA ASP A 165 10.52 -3.00 -11.50
C ASP A 165 9.84 -3.40 -10.20
N LYS A 166 9.10 -4.51 -10.29
CA LYS A 166 8.57 -5.20 -9.14
C LYS A 166 9.74 -5.24 -8.18
N GLU A 167 9.51 -4.85 -6.94
CA GLU A 167 10.47 -4.83 -5.83
C GLU A 167 11.13 -6.21 -5.64
N THR A 168 11.97 -6.63 -6.58
CA THR A 168 12.43 -8.02 -6.73
C THR A 168 13.91 -8.07 -7.05
N TRP A 169 14.65 -7.04 -6.60
CA TRP A 169 16.10 -7.11 -6.51
C TRP A 169 16.59 -8.21 -5.53
N TRP A 170 15.71 -8.70 -4.65
CA TRP A 170 15.92 -9.84 -3.75
C TRP A 170 15.24 -11.14 -4.23
N TRP A 171 14.68 -11.18 -5.44
CA TRP A 171 13.97 -12.37 -5.93
C TRP A 171 14.92 -13.43 -6.45
N ASN A 172 14.77 -14.65 -5.95
CA ASN A 172 15.55 -15.80 -6.37
C ASN A 172 14.62 -16.97 -6.77
N GLU A 173 15.17 -17.95 -7.49
CA GLU A 173 14.44 -19.14 -7.92
C GLU A 173 13.89 -19.96 -6.72
N GLU A 174 14.62 -19.95 -5.60
CA GLU A 174 14.25 -20.64 -4.37
C GLU A 174 13.00 -20.05 -3.67
N VAL A 175 12.87 -18.72 -3.65
CA VAL A 175 11.65 -18.03 -3.19
C VAL A 175 10.50 -18.31 -4.13
N GLN A 176 10.75 -18.34 -5.45
CA GLN A 176 9.71 -18.65 -6.43
C GLN A 176 9.17 -20.08 -6.25
N ASP A 177 10.05 -21.07 -6.17
CA ASP A 177 9.69 -22.48 -5.97
C ASP A 177 8.99 -22.70 -4.62
N SER A 178 9.49 -22.10 -3.54
CA SER A 178 8.82 -22.21 -2.22
C SER A 178 7.41 -21.58 -2.23
N ILE A 179 7.20 -20.46 -2.93
CA ILE A 179 5.87 -19.86 -3.10
C ILE A 179 4.96 -20.77 -3.93
N GLN A 180 5.47 -21.39 -4.99
CA GLN A 180 4.72 -22.33 -5.81
C GLN A 180 4.28 -23.55 -4.99
N ARG A 181 5.17 -24.16 -4.21
CA ARG A 181 4.85 -25.27 -3.30
C ARG A 181 3.78 -24.88 -2.28
N LYS A 182 3.88 -23.69 -1.68
CA LYS A 182 2.83 -23.16 -0.78
C LYS A 182 1.48 -23.01 -1.48
N ARG A 183 1.45 -22.56 -2.74
CA ARG A 183 0.21 -22.44 -3.53
C ARG A 183 -0.41 -23.82 -3.80
N LEU A 184 0.40 -24.81 -4.13
CA LEU A 184 -0.07 -26.19 -4.33
C LEU A 184 -0.66 -26.79 -3.05
N ALA A 185 0.01 -26.63 -1.91
CA ALA A 185 -0.52 -27.08 -0.62
C ALA A 185 -1.80 -26.34 -0.20
N LYS A 186 -1.91 -25.04 -0.52
CA LYS A 186 -3.15 -24.29 -0.31
C LYS A 186 -4.30 -24.87 -1.13
N LYS A 187 -4.04 -25.21 -2.41
CA LYS A 187 -5.02 -25.84 -3.30
C LYS A 187 -5.47 -27.20 -2.76
N LYS A 188 -4.54 -28.03 -2.25
CA LYS A 188 -4.86 -29.31 -1.59
C LYS A 188 -5.74 -29.10 -0.35
N TRP A 189 -5.38 -28.16 0.53
CA TRP A 189 -6.17 -27.85 1.72
C TRP A 189 -7.57 -27.31 1.37
N ASP A 190 -7.69 -26.52 0.29
CA ASP A 190 -8.97 -26.00 -0.17
C ASP A 190 -9.91 -27.10 -0.71
N MET A 191 -9.37 -28.21 -1.23
CA MET A 191 -10.15 -29.35 -1.70
C MET A 191 -10.59 -30.26 -0.54
N ASP A 192 -9.64 -30.77 0.24
CA ASP A 192 -9.94 -31.88 1.17
C ASP A 192 -10.29 -31.38 2.58
N ARG A 193 -9.94 -30.13 2.92
CA ARG A 193 -10.15 -29.48 4.23
C ARG A 193 -9.70 -30.29 5.47
N THR A 194 -8.80 -31.26 5.29
CA THR A 194 -8.21 -32.05 6.38
C THR A 194 -7.24 -31.22 7.23
N GLU A 195 -7.06 -31.60 8.51
CA GLU A 195 -6.13 -30.91 9.41
C GLU A 195 -4.66 -31.16 9.01
N GLU A 196 -4.36 -32.31 8.43
CA GLU A 196 -3.04 -32.64 7.87
C GLU A 196 -2.65 -31.68 6.74
N ASN A 197 -3.55 -31.46 5.77
CA ASN A 197 -3.32 -30.50 4.68
C ASN A 197 -3.23 -29.06 5.20
N ARG A 198 -3.97 -28.72 6.26
CA ARG A 198 -3.86 -27.41 6.92
C ARG A 198 -2.50 -27.22 7.57
N GLN A 199 -1.97 -28.26 8.21
CA GLN A 199 -0.65 -28.24 8.84
C GLN A 199 0.46 -28.14 7.80
N GLU A 200 0.39 -28.93 6.72
CA GLU A 200 1.34 -28.87 5.59
C GLU A 200 1.37 -27.45 4.97
N TYR A 201 0.20 -26.85 4.75
CA TYR A 201 0.11 -25.47 4.27
C TYR A 201 0.75 -24.46 5.25
N LYS A 202 0.49 -24.57 6.56
CA LYS A 202 1.09 -23.68 7.57
C LYS A 202 2.61 -23.82 7.61
N GLU A 203 3.14 -25.03 7.50
CA GLU A 203 4.58 -25.28 7.47
C GLU A 203 5.24 -24.68 6.23
N LEU A 204 4.63 -24.88 5.06
CA LEU A 204 5.09 -24.27 3.81
C LEU A 204 4.99 -22.75 3.85
N GLN A 205 3.95 -22.19 4.48
CA GLN A 205 3.84 -20.75 4.71
C GLN A 205 4.98 -20.22 5.59
N ARG A 206 5.34 -20.93 6.66
CA ARG A 206 6.50 -20.58 7.51
C ARG A 206 7.83 -20.72 6.75
N ARG A 207 7.98 -21.75 5.90
CA ARG A 207 9.17 -21.93 5.04
C ARG A 207 9.29 -20.75 4.06
N VAL A 208 8.23 -20.38 3.36
CA VAL A 208 8.23 -19.22 2.47
C VAL A 208 8.62 -17.93 3.20
N LYS A 209 8.08 -17.68 4.40
CA LYS A 209 8.47 -16.50 5.19
C LYS A 209 9.97 -16.50 5.50
N ARG A 210 10.54 -17.65 5.86
CA ARG A 210 11.99 -17.80 6.12
C ARG A 210 12.82 -17.57 4.86
N GLU A 211 12.46 -18.18 3.73
CA GLU A 211 13.20 -18.03 2.48
C GLU A 211 13.14 -16.60 1.94
N VAL A 212 11.99 -15.93 2.02
CA VAL A 212 11.87 -14.51 1.68
C VAL A 212 12.75 -13.66 2.59
N SER A 213 12.79 -13.95 3.89
CA SER A 213 13.65 -13.23 4.84
C SER A 213 15.14 -13.42 4.52
N LYS A 214 15.57 -14.65 4.23
CA LYS A 214 16.96 -14.96 3.85
C LYS A 214 17.35 -14.28 2.55
N ALA A 215 16.49 -14.35 1.53
CA ALA A 215 16.76 -13.74 0.23
C ALA A 215 16.87 -12.21 0.34
N LYS A 216 15.99 -11.58 1.14
CA LYS A 216 16.10 -10.15 1.47
C LYS A 216 17.41 -9.84 2.20
N GLN A 217 17.75 -10.61 3.23
CA GLN A 217 18.97 -10.39 4.00
C GLN A 217 20.21 -10.50 3.10
N LYS A 218 20.33 -11.58 2.32
CA LYS A 218 21.43 -11.79 1.39
C LYS A 218 21.56 -10.65 0.39
N ALA A 219 20.44 -10.19 -0.16
CA ALA A 219 20.46 -9.07 -1.09
C ALA A 219 20.94 -7.78 -0.38
N TYR A 220 20.48 -7.51 0.84
CA TYR A 220 21.00 -6.38 1.63
C TYR A 220 22.50 -6.51 1.90
N ASP A 221 22.99 -7.69 2.26
CA ASP A 221 24.42 -7.92 2.51
C ASP A 221 25.26 -7.70 1.23
N GLU A 222 24.79 -8.18 0.08
CA GLU A 222 25.39 -7.92 -1.25
C GLU A 222 25.31 -6.44 -1.66
N LEU A 223 24.31 -5.72 -1.18
CA LEU A 223 24.21 -4.29 -1.38
C LEU A 223 25.22 -3.54 -0.50
N TYR A 224 25.30 -3.87 0.80
CA TYR A 224 26.23 -3.23 1.73
C TYR A 224 27.69 -3.44 1.32
N THR A 225 28.06 -4.66 0.92
CA THR A 225 29.41 -4.96 0.39
C THR A 225 29.76 -4.16 -0.87
N ARG A 226 28.78 -3.83 -1.73
CA ARG A 226 29.00 -2.94 -2.88
C ARG A 226 29.10 -1.47 -2.48
N LEU A 227 28.40 -1.05 -1.42
CA LEU A 227 28.46 0.33 -0.91
C LEU A 227 29.84 0.68 -0.33
N ASP A 228 30.62 -0.31 0.12
CA ASP A 228 32.02 -0.13 0.55
C ASP A 228 32.98 0.17 -0.61
N THR A 229 32.50 0.14 -1.87
CA THR A 229 33.28 0.49 -3.07
C THR A 229 32.92 1.89 -3.58
N ARG A 230 33.86 2.56 -4.24
CA ARG A 230 33.70 3.92 -4.81
C ARG A 230 32.60 4.01 -5.88
N GLU A 231 32.16 2.87 -6.43
CA GLU A 231 31.03 2.78 -7.38
C GLU A 231 29.66 2.72 -6.68
N GLY A 232 29.60 2.22 -5.44
CA GLY A 232 28.38 2.05 -4.64
C GLY A 232 27.77 3.35 -4.12
N GLU A 233 28.55 4.42 -4.02
CA GLU A 233 28.08 5.75 -3.58
C GLU A 233 26.91 6.26 -4.46
N LYS A 234 26.91 5.96 -5.77
CA LYS A 234 25.82 6.31 -6.70
C LYS A 234 24.57 5.45 -6.50
N ASP A 235 24.71 4.23 -6.01
CA ASP A 235 23.57 3.33 -5.71
C ASP A 235 22.85 3.77 -4.43
N LEU A 236 23.55 4.38 -3.46
CA LEU A 236 22.94 4.96 -2.25
C LEU A 236 21.93 6.07 -2.59
N TYR A 237 22.29 6.98 -3.50
CA TYR A 237 21.38 8.04 -3.98
C TYR A 237 20.20 7.49 -4.81
N ARG A 238 20.36 6.32 -5.45
CA ARG A 238 19.24 5.63 -6.13
C ARG A 238 18.29 5.03 -5.10
N LEU A 239 18.81 4.33 -4.10
CA LEU A 239 18.05 3.73 -2.99
C LEU A 239 17.27 4.77 -2.18
N GLY A 240 17.88 5.92 -1.86
CA GLY A 240 17.19 7.00 -1.16
C GLY A 240 15.94 7.48 -1.91
N ARG A 241 16.04 7.69 -3.22
CA ARG A 241 14.91 8.07 -4.08
C ARG A 241 13.86 6.97 -4.21
N GLU A 242 14.26 5.70 -4.24
CA GLU A 242 13.34 4.58 -4.31
C GLU A 242 12.59 4.34 -2.98
N ILE A 243 13.25 4.54 -1.83
CA ILE A 243 12.63 4.43 -0.50
C ILE A 243 11.61 5.56 -0.27
N GLU A 244 11.90 6.79 -0.68
CA GLU A 244 10.93 7.90 -0.62
C GLU A 244 9.68 7.59 -1.45
N MET A 245 9.85 7.05 -2.66
CA MET A 245 8.74 6.67 -3.54
C MET A 245 7.97 5.43 -3.05
N GLY A 246 8.68 4.45 -2.48
CA GLY A 246 8.10 3.22 -1.93
C GLY A 246 7.27 3.47 -0.67
N ARG A 247 7.73 4.34 0.24
CA ARG A 247 6.96 4.77 1.43
C ARG A 247 5.64 5.47 1.05
N MET A 248 5.61 6.13 -0.10
CA MET A 248 4.40 6.74 -0.66
C MET A 248 3.40 5.67 -1.13
N CYS A 249 3.89 4.53 -1.65
CA CYS A 249 3.08 3.42 -2.16
C CYS A 249 2.60 2.47 -1.04
N SER A 250 3.45 2.15 -0.05
CA SER A 250 3.11 1.25 1.07
C SER A 250 2.02 1.82 2.00
N LYS A 251 1.86 3.16 2.03
CA LYS A 251 0.76 3.82 2.76
C LYS A 251 -0.63 3.43 2.23
N LEU A 252 -0.73 2.97 0.97
CA LEU A 252 -1.99 2.51 0.36
C LEU A 252 -2.23 0.99 0.54
N GLU A 253 -1.17 0.18 0.68
CA GLU A 253 -1.30 -1.27 0.86
C GLU A 253 -1.53 -1.70 2.32
N LEU A 254 -1.02 -0.97 3.31
CA LEU A 254 -1.30 -1.23 4.73
C LEU A 254 -2.80 -1.07 5.07
N LEU A 255 -3.49 -0.13 4.43
CA LEU A 255 -4.95 0.02 4.52
C LEU A 255 -5.73 -1.16 3.91
N ARG A 256 -5.12 -1.93 3.00
CA ARG A 256 -5.78 -3.05 2.32
C ARG A 256 -5.71 -4.35 3.13
N ILE A 257 -4.64 -4.55 3.90
CA ILE A 257 -4.46 -5.75 4.73
C ILE A 257 -5.29 -5.66 6.02
N GLU A 258 -5.45 -4.48 6.62
CA GLU A 258 -6.32 -4.31 7.79
C GLU A 258 -7.81 -4.51 7.46
N MET A 259 -8.26 -4.18 6.24
CA MET A 259 -9.64 -4.45 5.82
C MET A 259 -9.94 -5.94 5.54
N GLU A 260 -8.95 -6.73 5.07
CA GLU A 260 -9.14 -8.17 4.85
C GLU A 260 -9.26 -8.95 6.17
N ALA A 261 -8.54 -8.54 7.23
CA ALA A 261 -8.70 -9.11 8.56
C ALA A 261 -10.11 -8.87 9.14
N CYS A 262 -10.70 -7.69 8.87
CA CYS A 262 -12.06 -7.36 9.31
C CYS A 262 -13.13 -8.19 8.57
N SER A 263 -12.86 -8.63 7.33
CA SER A 263 -13.76 -9.48 6.55
C SER A 263 -13.79 -10.96 7.01
N GLN A 264 -12.72 -11.46 7.62
CA GLN A 264 -12.67 -12.83 8.15
C GLN A 264 -13.38 -12.99 9.49
N VAL A 265 -13.48 -11.93 10.30
CA VAL A 265 -14.31 -11.92 11.52
C VAL A 265 -15.81 -11.95 11.18
N ARG A 266 -16.20 -11.42 10.02
CA ARG A 266 -17.61 -11.47 9.54
C ARG A 266 -18.08 -12.85 9.08
N ARG A 267 -17.17 -13.81 8.83
CA ARG A 267 -17.54 -15.15 8.37
C ARG A 267 -17.76 -16.15 9.52
N VAL A 268 -17.40 -15.80 10.75
CA VAL A 268 -17.64 -16.62 11.96
C VAL A 268 -19.03 -16.37 12.56
N TYR A 269 -19.69 -15.25 12.25
CA TYR A 269 -21.03 -14.91 12.77
C TYR A 269 -22.19 -15.18 11.79
N ARG A 270 -22.01 -16.08 10.82
CA ARG A 270 -23.13 -16.65 10.03
C ARG A 270 -23.00 -18.17 9.98
N GLY A 271 -23.47 -18.82 11.02
CA GLY A 271 -23.62 -20.27 11.06
C GLY A 271 -23.48 -20.83 12.45
N ASP A 272 -24.48 -20.62 13.31
CA ASP A 272 -25.21 -21.75 13.88
C ASP A 272 -26.39 -21.26 14.72
N GLY A 273 -27.51 -21.96 14.61
CA GLY A 273 -28.73 -21.63 15.34
C GLY A 273 -30.01 -21.95 14.58
N ARG A 274 -30.12 -23.17 14.06
CA ARG A 274 -31.44 -23.76 13.77
C ARG A 274 -31.50 -25.21 14.22
N ASN A 275 -32.38 -25.41 15.20
CA ASN A 275 -33.18 -26.60 15.47
C ASN A 275 -32.53 -27.80 16.17
N THR A 276 -32.63 -27.79 17.51
CA THR A 276 -33.05 -28.95 18.29
C THR A 276 -33.99 -28.50 19.41
N LEU A 277 -35.30 -28.57 19.15
CA LEU A 277 -36.32 -28.74 20.19
C LEU A 277 -37.14 -29.96 19.78
N ARG A 278 -36.86 -31.08 20.43
CA ARG A 278 -37.77 -32.21 20.55
C ARG A 278 -38.86 -31.81 21.56
N SER A 279 -40.10 -32.05 21.18
CA SER A 279 -41.22 -32.34 22.09
C SER A 279 -40.96 -33.62 22.87
#